data_AF-A0A6H1A155-F1
#
_entry.id   AF-A0A6H1A155-F1
#
_cell.length_a   1.000
_cell.length_b   1.000
_cell.length_c   1.000
_cell.angle_alpha   90.00
_cell.angle_beta   90.00
_cell.angle_gamma   90.00
#
_symmetry.space_group_name_H-M   'P 1'
#
loop_
_entity.id
_entity.type
_entity.pdbx_description
1 polymer ?
#
loop_
_entity_poly.entity_id
_entity_poly.type
_entity_poly.pdbx_seq_one_letter_code
_entity_poly.pdbx_strand_id
1 'polypeptide(L)'
;MLHAAGFRSSIPVVVVALAALLVTAVPVPATPAVAGERTRPTLEKKARNLGTVLLHGRTAKRKDRMVLQRRTATRRWVRVKRLTSHRHRFRIVVRKLRRRTPYRVVDRSSRRRSEVRRVPRLRVTRDACGVRPLKASGEPLRCSFHDDFDAATLDPTLWRPQTSTYATGTPGAFACYSADNVRVSDGSLRLLLTEGEPHDCPAMAEHEESTTPYTAGMVSTYHRFSQQYGRFKARIRSTEADVSGLHEAFYLWPDVRHVDPSTMEYGEIDISETYSVHPDWSIPYLHYPTEREYGPITAGEHTNTAYGCTASRGEFNTYRLDWTASRIEIRVNGRLCLTNTSGDPAFRERYIVSLTQAMGRENDPFTADTPRPACMEVDYVRVWR
;
A
#
# COMPACT_ATOMS: atom_id res chain seq x y z
N MET A 1 82.69 -1.92 29.46
CA MET A 1 83.98 -2.57 29.13
C MET A 1 84.56 -1.88 27.90
N LEU A 2 85.89 -1.69 27.88
CA LEU A 2 86.82 -1.36 26.76
C LEU A 2 86.29 -0.61 25.51
N HIS A 3 86.76 0.60 25.14
CA HIS A 3 88.10 1.06 24.70
C HIS A 3 88.32 1.07 23.16
N ALA A 4 88.57 2.28 22.62
CA ALA A 4 89.30 2.69 21.38
C ALA A 4 88.65 4.02 20.88
N ALA A 5 89.26 5.21 20.77
CA ALA A 5 90.63 5.67 20.45
C ALA A 5 91.09 5.25 19.04
N GLY A 6 91.44 6.13 18.09
CA GLY A 6 91.45 7.61 18.00
C GLY A 6 91.43 8.04 16.50
N PHE A 7 91.95 9.18 16.01
CA PHE A 7 92.62 10.35 16.60
C PHE A 7 92.80 11.47 15.52
N ARG A 8 92.32 12.71 15.74
CA ARG A 8 92.72 14.01 15.10
C ARG A 8 92.74 14.10 13.55
N SER A 9 92.76 15.25 12.86
CA SER A 9 92.63 16.70 13.13
C SER A 9 91.64 17.29 12.09
N SER A 10 91.43 18.58 11.82
CA SER A 10 91.94 19.89 12.28
C SER A 10 90.86 20.97 12.07
N ILE A 11 91.10 22.24 12.43
CA ILE A 11 90.21 23.38 12.11
C ILE A 11 91.02 24.47 11.38
N PRO A 12 90.41 25.18 10.41
CA PRO A 12 90.44 26.65 10.49
C PRO A 12 89.06 27.28 10.30
N VAL A 13 88.83 28.37 11.03
CA VAL A 13 87.61 29.20 11.00
C VAL A 13 87.65 30.13 9.78
N VAL A 14 86.53 30.27 9.07
CA VAL A 14 86.33 31.35 8.08
C VAL A 14 85.01 32.06 8.38
N VAL A 15 85.09 33.37 8.59
CA VAL A 15 83.94 34.26 8.77
C VAL A 15 83.34 34.59 7.40
N VAL A 16 82.02 34.46 7.25
CA VAL A 16 81.31 34.87 6.03
C VAL A 16 80.30 35.96 6.37
N ALA A 17 80.43 37.11 5.71
CA ALA A 17 79.55 38.27 5.90
C ALA A 17 78.21 38.10 5.17
N LEU A 18 77.13 38.62 5.77
CA LEU A 18 75.86 38.78 5.07
C LEU A 18 75.90 39.99 4.12
N ALA A 19 75.66 39.76 2.83
CA ALA A 19 75.32 40.81 1.88
C ALA A 19 73.84 40.67 1.48
N ALA A 20 73.05 41.73 1.68
CA ALA A 20 71.65 41.76 1.28
C ALA A 20 71.52 42.17 -0.20
N LEU A 21 70.93 41.31 -1.04
CA LEU A 21 70.52 41.69 -2.39
C LEU A 21 69.05 42.13 -2.40
N LEU A 22 68.79 43.37 -2.84
CA LEU A 22 67.46 43.77 -3.28
C LEU A 22 67.12 43.10 -4.61
N VAL A 23 65.98 42.40 -4.67
CA VAL A 23 65.41 41.90 -5.92
C VAL A 23 64.34 42.88 -6.39
N THR A 24 64.56 43.53 -7.53
CA THR A 24 63.57 44.39 -8.18
C THR A 24 62.51 43.54 -8.89
N ALA A 25 61.24 43.73 -8.53
CA ALA A 25 60.14 42.98 -9.14
C ALA A 25 59.79 43.52 -10.53
N VAL A 26 59.98 42.70 -11.57
CA VAL A 26 59.48 42.98 -12.93
C VAL A 26 57.99 42.64 -12.99
N PRO A 27 57.11 43.53 -13.47
CA PRO A 27 55.68 43.23 -13.59
C PRO A 27 55.42 42.21 -14.70
N VAL A 28 54.93 41.02 -14.31
CA VAL A 28 54.44 40.02 -15.26
C VAL A 28 53.14 40.53 -15.89
N PRO A 29 53.00 40.53 -17.23
CA PRO A 29 51.76 40.95 -17.88
C PRO A 29 50.61 40.01 -17.48
N ALA A 30 49.55 40.59 -16.92
CA ALA A 30 48.39 39.83 -16.49
C ALA A 30 47.71 39.15 -17.69
N THR A 31 47.73 37.82 -17.73
CA THR A 31 46.89 37.05 -18.65
C THR A 31 45.42 37.48 -18.49
N PRO A 32 44.69 37.80 -19.56
CA PRO A 32 43.31 38.24 -19.46
C PRO A 32 42.48 37.13 -18.81
N ALA A 33 41.75 37.48 -17.75
CA ALA A 33 40.91 36.53 -17.03
C ALA A 33 39.86 35.93 -17.98
N VAL A 34 40.00 34.64 -18.28
CA VAL A 34 39.00 33.89 -19.06
C VAL A 34 37.66 34.03 -18.36
N ALA A 35 36.71 34.72 -19.02
CA ALA A 35 35.40 35.02 -18.46
C ALA A 35 34.72 33.72 -18.03
N GLY A 36 34.63 33.51 -16.70
CA GLY A 36 34.43 32.19 -16.11
C GLY A 36 33.28 31.42 -16.75
N GLU A 37 33.61 30.28 -17.38
CA GLU A 37 32.64 29.50 -18.14
C GLU A 37 31.52 28.99 -17.21
N ARG A 38 30.38 29.68 -17.19
CA ARG A 38 29.30 29.42 -16.23
C ARG A 38 28.89 27.96 -16.25
N THR A 39 29.26 27.23 -15.21
CA THR A 39 29.24 25.77 -15.18
C THR A 39 27.85 25.21 -15.48
N ARG A 40 27.78 24.26 -16.42
CA ARG A 40 26.51 23.60 -16.76
C ARG A 40 25.98 22.83 -15.54
N PRO A 41 24.67 22.78 -15.31
CA PRO A 41 24.13 21.98 -14.20
C PRO A 41 24.44 20.49 -14.43
N THR A 42 24.94 19.78 -13.42
CA THR A 42 25.20 18.34 -13.55
C THR A 42 23.94 17.52 -13.26
N LEU A 43 23.91 16.27 -13.71
CA LEU A 43 22.89 15.30 -13.33
C LEU A 43 23.53 13.92 -13.21
N GLU A 44 23.33 13.28 -12.07
CA GLU A 44 23.92 12.00 -11.67
C GLU A 44 22.86 11.08 -11.07
N LYS A 45 23.09 9.77 -11.15
CA LYS A 45 22.17 8.71 -10.74
C LYS A 45 22.76 7.95 -9.55
N LYS A 46 22.30 8.29 -8.33
CA LYS A 46 22.69 7.61 -7.08
C LYS A 46 21.59 6.63 -6.70
N ALA A 47 21.58 5.47 -7.35
CA ALA A 47 20.46 4.53 -7.30
C ALA A 47 20.14 4.07 -5.87
N ARG A 48 18.85 4.11 -5.50
CA ARG A 48 18.25 3.36 -4.38
C ARG A 48 16.83 2.96 -4.79
N ASN A 49 16.46 1.73 -4.42
CA ASN A 49 15.13 1.10 -4.52
C ASN A 49 14.64 0.65 -5.91
N LEU A 50 13.67 -0.27 -5.93
CA LEU A 50 13.22 -0.99 -7.13
C LEU A 50 12.39 -0.11 -8.07
N GLY A 51 11.50 0.70 -7.52
CA GLY A 51 10.54 1.54 -8.24
C GLY A 51 10.93 3.01 -8.38
N THR A 52 12.00 3.45 -7.72
CA THR A 52 12.44 4.85 -7.69
C THR A 52 13.92 5.00 -8.03
N VAL A 53 14.35 6.22 -8.35
CA VAL A 53 15.76 6.59 -8.52
C VAL A 53 15.96 7.96 -7.91
N LEU A 54 16.94 8.08 -7.01
CA LEU A 54 17.47 9.37 -6.61
C LEU A 54 18.40 9.91 -7.71
N LEU A 55 18.00 11.04 -8.28
CA LEU A 55 18.83 11.90 -9.10
C LEU A 55 19.38 13.05 -8.26
N HIS A 56 20.61 13.46 -8.50
CA HIS A 56 21.21 14.63 -7.87
C HIS A 56 22.14 15.35 -8.86
N GLY A 57 22.64 16.51 -8.48
CA GLY A 57 23.65 17.21 -9.25
C GLY A 57 24.04 18.54 -8.62
N ARG A 58 24.88 19.29 -9.33
CA ARG A 58 25.38 20.61 -8.95
C ARG A 58 24.85 21.71 -9.87
N THR A 59 24.89 22.95 -9.39
CA THR A 59 24.46 24.16 -10.09
C THR A 59 25.47 25.29 -9.92
N ALA A 60 25.56 26.19 -10.91
CA ALA A 60 26.44 27.36 -10.83
C ALA A 60 26.07 28.29 -9.65
N LYS A 61 24.77 28.47 -9.37
CA LYS A 61 24.27 29.35 -8.29
C LYS A 61 23.87 28.55 -7.04
N ARG A 62 23.99 29.18 -5.86
CA ARG A 62 23.62 28.60 -4.56
C ARG A 62 22.14 28.23 -4.47
N LYS A 63 21.26 29.12 -4.95
CA LYS A 63 19.79 29.02 -5.00
C LYS A 63 19.28 29.08 -6.46
N ASP A 64 19.84 28.26 -7.34
CA ASP A 64 19.45 28.20 -8.75
C ASP A 64 18.04 27.64 -8.95
N ARG A 65 17.28 28.16 -9.92
CA ARG A 65 15.93 27.70 -10.25
C ARG A 65 15.97 26.82 -11.50
N MET A 66 15.54 25.57 -11.39
CA MET A 66 15.73 24.56 -12.43
C MET A 66 14.43 23.82 -12.78
N VAL A 67 14.47 23.10 -13.90
CA VAL A 67 13.42 22.18 -14.33
C VAL A 67 14.02 20.81 -14.65
N LEU A 68 13.53 19.76 -13.98
CA LEU A 68 13.78 18.39 -14.41
C LEU A 68 12.86 18.10 -15.60
N GLN A 69 13.43 17.59 -16.70
CA GLN A 69 12.73 17.17 -17.90
C GLN A 69 12.92 15.67 -18.14
N ARG A 70 11.89 15.04 -18.73
CA ARG A 70 11.83 13.64 -19.17
C ARG A 70 11.62 13.60 -20.69
N ARG A 71 12.22 12.65 -21.38
CA ARG A 71 11.92 12.40 -22.81
C ARG A 71 10.77 11.38 -22.96
N THR A 72 9.72 11.72 -23.72
CA THR A 72 8.53 10.88 -23.96
C THR A 72 8.84 9.70 -24.90
N ALA A 73 7.84 8.87 -25.23
CA ALA A 73 7.95 7.85 -26.27
C ALA A 73 8.14 8.53 -27.64
N THR A 74 7.31 9.53 -27.94
CA THR A 74 7.36 10.46 -29.09
C THR A 74 8.56 11.41 -29.10
N ARG A 75 9.66 11.06 -28.43
CA ARG A 75 10.95 11.78 -28.38
C ARG A 75 10.91 13.26 -27.89
N ARG A 76 9.75 13.82 -27.52
CA ARG A 76 9.56 15.17 -26.97
C ARG A 76 10.10 15.28 -25.53
N TRP A 77 10.52 16.48 -25.10
CA TRP A 77 10.94 16.74 -23.72
C TRP A 77 9.82 17.41 -22.92
N VAL A 78 9.32 16.73 -21.89
CA VAL A 78 8.27 17.23 -21.00
C VAL A 78 8.82 17.62 -19.63
N ARG A 79 8.21 18.62 -19.00
CA ARG A 79 8.47 19.01 -17.60
C ARG A 79 8.06 17.88 -16.66
N VAL A 80 8.89 17.56 -15.69
CA VAL A 80 8.59 16.58 -14.62
C VAL A 80 8.36 17.30 -13.29
N LYS A 81 9.29 18.18 -12.91
CA LYS A 81 9.21 18.95 -11.65
C LYS A 81 10.01 20.25 -11.80
N ARG A 82 9.60 21.30 -11.09
CA ARG A 82 10.42 22.49 -10.81
C ARG A 82 11.16 22.26 -9.50
N LEU A 83 12.41 22.70 -9.41
CA LEU A 83 13.25 22.52 -8.23
C LEU A 83 14.19 23.71 -8.07
N THR A 84 14.60 23.98 -6.84
CA THR A 84 15.58 25.01 -6.49
C THR A 84 16.79 24.33 -5.85
N SER A 85 18.01 24.72 -6.20
CA SER A 85 19.20 24.19 -5.55
C SER A 85 19.35 24.76 -4.13
N HIS A 86 20.07 24.03 -3.27
CA HIS A 86 20.55 24.54 -1.99
C HIS A 86 22.05 24.21 -1.86
N ARG A 87 22.87 25.19 -1.45
CA ARG A 87 24.34 25.06 -1.37
C ARG A 87 24.95 24.47 -2.68
N HIS A 88 24.52 24.99 -3.83
CA HIS A 88 24.93 24.57 -5.18
C HIS A 88 24.60 23.10 -5.53
N ARG A 89 23.69 22.46 -4.79
CA ARG A 89 23.31 21.05 -4.98
C ARG A 89 21.80 20.89 -5.02
N PHE A 90 21.34 19.84 -5.67
CA PHE A 90 19.93 19.43 -5.64
C PHE A 90 19.80 17.91 -5.57
N ARG A 91 18.65 17.46 -5.09
CA ARG A 91 18.26 16.04 -5.01
C ARG A 91 16.80 15.92 -5.42
N ILE A 92 16.47 14.89 -6.20
CA ILE A 92 15.09 14.61 -6.61
C ILE A 92 14.91 13.11 -6.84
N VAL A 93 13.88 12.54 -6.20
CA VAL A 93 13.48 11.16 -6.44
C VAL A 93 12.48 11.13 -7.60
N VAL A 94 12.66 10.20 -8.54
CA VAL A 94 11.73 9.93 -9.64
C VAL A 94 11.29 8.48 -9.65
N ARG A 95 10.01 8.22 -9.98
CA ARG A 95 9.53 6.87 -10.27
C ARG A 95 10.15 6.35 -11.57
N LYS A 96 10.56 5.08 -11.60
CA LYS A 96 10.95 4.38 -12.83
C LYS A 96 9.70 4.09 -13.67
N LEU A 97 9.84 4.15 -14.99
CA LEU A 97 8.77 3.82 -15.94
C LEU A 97 9.00 2.43 -16.55
N ARG A 98 8.00 1.85 -17.22
CA ARG A 98 8.11 0.56 -17.94
C ARG A 98 9.27 0.49 -18.96
N ARG A 99 9.77 1.64 -19.44
CA ARG A 99 10.93 1.74 -20.35
C ARG A 99 12.09 2.56 -19.76
N ARG A 100 13.32 2.27 -20.22
CA ARG A 100 14.53 3.06 -19.91
C ARG A 100 14.34 4.49 -20.42
N THR A 101 14.27 5.45 -19.50
CA THR A 101 13.76 6.80 -19.78
C THR A 101 14.87 7.85 -19.66
N PRO A 102 15.11 8.70 -20.69
CA PRO A 102 16.06 9.80 -20.60
C PRO A 102 15.53 10.96 -19.75
N TYR A 103 16.38 11.48 -18.86
CA TYR A 103 16.15 12.68 -18.06
C TYR A 103 17.29 13.69 -18.25
N ARG A 104 16.98 14.98 -18.10
CA ARG A 104 17.96 16.07 -18.02
C ARG A 104 17.44 17.18 -17.11
N VAL A 105 18.35 18.00 -16.60
CA VAL A 105 18.02 19.25 -15.91
C VAL A 105 18.24 20.42 -16.85
N VAL A 106 17.43 21.46 -16.69
CA VAL A 106 17.57 22.76 -17.36
C VAL A 106 17.58 23.86 -16.31
N ASP A 107 18.66 24.65 -16.24
CA ASP A 107 18.71 25.91 -15.48
C ASP A 107 17.74 26.90 -16.15
N ARG A 108 16.85 27.53 -15.37
CA ARG A 108 15.87 28.47 -15.92
C ARG A 108 16.47 29.80 -16.33
N SER A 109 17.52 30.24 -15.65
CA SER A 109 18.20 31.52 -15.86
C SER A 109 19.18 31.48 -17.02
N SER A 110 20.06 30.47 -17.10
CA SER A 110 21.04 30.36 -18.19
C SER A 110 20.55 29.53 -19.38
N ARG A 111 19.41 28.83 -19.26
CA ARG A 111 18.88 27.86 -20.23
C ARG A 111 19.83 26.67 -20.52
N ARG A 112 21.01 26.61 -19.87
CA ARG A 112 21.98 25.52 -19.98
C ARG A 112 21.35 24.22 -19.48
N ARG A 113 21.77 23.12 -20.11
CA ARG A 113 21.21 21.78 -19.95
C ARG A 113 22.28 20.86 -19.39
N SER A 114 21.89 19.97 -18.47
CA SER A 114 22.76 18.87 -18.07
C SER A 114 22.96 17.88 -19.20
N GLU A 115 23.98 17.04 -19.09
CA GLU A 115 24.01 15.77 -19.81
C GLU A 115 22.74 14.95 -19.55
N VAL A 116 22.39 14.11 -20.52
CA VAL A 116 21.22 13.25 -20.44
C VAL A 116 21.56 12.00 -19.64
N ARG A 117 20.85 11.76 -18.53
CA ARG A 117 20.96 10.52 -17.76
C ARG A 117 19.77 9.60 -18.02
N ARG A 118 20.03 8.34 -18.33
CA ARG A 118 19.00 7.32 -18.61
C ARG A 118 18.64 6.59 -17.32
N VAL A 119 17.44 6.88 -16.79
CA VAL A 119 16.83 6.12 -15.69
C VAL A 119 16.46 4.72 -16.20
N PRO A 120 16.85 3.63 -15.49
CA PRO A 120 16.52 2.27 -15.89
C PRO A 120 15.00 2.02 -15.90
N ARG A 121 14.55 0.99 -16.64
CA ARG A 121 13.15 0.55 -16.56
C ARG A 121 12.80 0.08 -15.15
N LEU A 122 11.54 0.23 -14.77
CA LEU A 122 10.97 -0.49 -13.64
C LEU A 122 11.12 -1.99 -13.92
N ARG A 123 11.64 -2.74 -12.95
CA ARG A 123 11.58 -4.20 -12.96
C ARG A 123 10.34 -4.61 -12.17
N VAL A 124 9.59 -5.57 -12.69
CA VAL A 124 8.55 -6.28 -11.94
C VAL A 124 9.25 -7.38 -11.14
N THR A 125 8.84 -7.57 -9.89
CA THR A 125 9.28 -8.68 -9.04
C THR A 125 8.06 -9.47 -8.60
N ARG A 126 8.24 -10.77 -8.39
CA ARG A 126 7.19 -11.66 -7.87
C ARG A 126 7.62 -12.31 -6.55
N ASP A 127 6.65 -12.75 -5.78
CA ASP A 127 6.73 -13.68 -4.64
C ASP A 127 5.46 -14.54 -4.63
N ALA A 128 5.16 -15.25 -3.54
CA ALA A 128 4.04 -16.21 -3.48
C ALA A 128 2.67 -15.55 -3.78
N CYS A 129 2.45 -14.33 -3.29
CA CYS A 129 1.29 -13.49 -3.62
C CYS A 129 1.29 -12.95 -5.08
N GLY A 130 2.14 -13.45 -5.97
CA GLY A 130 2.25 -12.98 -7.35
C GLY A 130 3.03 -11.68 -7.50
N VAL A 131 2.47 -10.67 -8.21
CA VAL A 131 3.21 -9.44 -8.56
C VAL A 131 3.33 -8.51 -7.35
N ARG A 132 4.58 -8.28 -6.91
CA ARG A 132 4.89 -7.48 -5.73
C ARG A 132 4.54 -5.99 -5.93
N PRO A 133 3.59 -5.45 -5.15
CA PRO A 133 3.21 -4.04 -5.22
C PRO A 133 4.31 -3.14 -4.64
N LEU A 134 4.32 -1.85 -5.00
CA LEU A 134 5.39 -0.92 -4.64
C LEU A 134 4.90 0.13 -3.62
N LYS A 135 5.65 0.28 -2.52
CA LYS A 135 5.48 1.35 -1.54
C LYS A 135 5.62 2.75 -2.18
N ALA A 136 5.22 3.79 -1.45
CA ALA A 136 5.52 5.19 -1.80
C ALA A 136 7.02 5.43 -2.07
N SER A 137 7.89 4.81 -1.24
CA SER A 137 9.36 4.81 -1.37
C SER A 137 9.88 4.19 -2.67
N GLY A 138 9.08 3.34 -3.32
CA GLY A 138 9.50 2.49 -4.44
C GLY A 138 10.19 1.19 -4.02
N GLU A 139 10.21 0.82 -2.74
CA GLU A 139 10.48 -0.57 -2.35
C GLU A 139 9.30 -1.47 -2.73
N PRO A 140 9.55 -2.73 -3.12
CA PRO A 140 8.51 -3.73 -3.25
C PRO A 140 8.07 -4.22 -1.86
N LEU A 141 6.76 -4.24 -1.63
CA LEU A 141 6.13 -4.99 -0.54
C LEU A 141 6.46 -6.49 -0.69
N ARG A 142 6.44 -7.27 0.39
CA ARG A 142 6.63 -8.72 0.42
C ARG A 142 5.33 -9.40 0.80
N CYS A 143 5.01 -10.52 0.14
CA CYS A 143 3.93 -11.39 0.56
C CYS A 143 4.09 -11.77 2.04
N SER A 144 2.98 -11.74 2.78
CA SER A 144 2.91 -12.11 4.19
C SER A 144 1.77 -13.09 4.51
N PHE A 145 0.77 -13.16 3.64
CA PHE A 145 -0.29 -14.17 3.63
C PHE A 145 -0.82 -14.28 2.21
N HIS A 146 -1.07 -15.50 1.74
CA HIS A 146 -1.89 -15.73 0.57
C HIS A 146 -2.68 -17.02 0.75
N ASP A 147 -3.87 -17.04 0.17
CA ASP A 147 -4.54 -18.26 -0.21
C ASP A 147 -5.11 -18.03 -1.62
N ASP A 148 -4.82 -18.97 -2.51
CA ASP A 148 -5.31 -19.01 -3.90
C ASP A 148 -6.30 -20.18 -4.09
N PHE A 149 -6.67 -20.88 -3.01
CA PHE A 149 -7.71 -21.92 -2.95
C PHE A 149 -7.57 -23.08 -3.97
N ASP A 150 -6.35 -23.33 -4.46
CA ASP A 150 -5.98 -24.44 -5.35
C ASP A 150 -6.07 -25.84 -4.68
N ALA A 151 -6.21 -25.90 -3.34
CA ALA A 151 -6.30 -27.15 -2.58
C ALA A 151 -7.72 -27.74 -2.61
N ALA A 152 -7.85 -29.06 -2.38
CA ALA A 152 -9.16 -29.73 -2.36
C ALA A 152 -10.03 -29.41 -1.12
N THR A 153 -9.45 -28.77 -0.10
CA THR A 153 -10.11 -28.41 1.17
C THR A 153 -9.57 -27.10 1.70
N LEU A 154 -10.34 -26.40 2.54
CA LEU A 154 -9.87 -25.22 3.28
C LEU A 154 -8.62 -25.55 4.11
N ASP A 155 -7.61 -24.69 4.10
CA ASP A 155 -6.43 -24.84 4.95
C ASP A 155 -6.74 -24.39 6.41
N PRO A 156 -6.78 -25.31 7.40
CA PRO A 156 -7.12 -24.99 8.78
C PRO A 156 -5.98 -24.26 9.53
N THR A 157 -4.79 -24.15 8.93
CA THR A 157 -3.66 -23.36 9.44
C THR A 157 -3.80 -21.88 9.06
N LEU A 158 -4.54 -21.57 7.99
CA LEU A 158 -4.82 -20.21 7.53
C LEU A 158 -6.17 -19.70 8.02
N TRP A 159 -7.20 -20.55 7.99
CA TRP A 159 -8.60 -20.16 8.21
C TRP A 159 -9.26 -20.92 9.36
N ARG A 160 -10.28 -20.29 9.94
CA ARG A 160 -11.23 -20.86 10.90
C ARG A 160 -12.65 -20.60 10.38
N PRO A 161 -13.44 -21.64 10.06
CA PRO A 161 -14.87 -21.50 9.85
C PRO A 161 -15.59 -20.97 11.09
N GLN A 162 -16.61 -20.15 10.87
CA GLN A 162 -17.52 -19.73 11.92
C GLN A 162 -18.56 -20.83 12.17
N THR A 163 -18.96 -21.00 13.44
CA THR A 163 -19.88 -22.04 13.90
C THR A 163 -21.15 -21.44 14.50
N SER A 164 -22.12 -22.30 14.80
CA SER A 164 -23.52 -21.99 15.11
C SER A 164 -23.79 -21.21 16.41
N THR A 165 -22.74 -20.78 17.10
CA THR A 165 -22.81 -19.75 18.17
C THR A 165 -22.89 -18.32 17.61
N TYR A 166 -22.99 -18.17 16.28
CA TYR A 166 -23.20 -16.90 15.58
C TYR A 166 -24.25 -17.10 14.49
N ALA A 167 -25.06 -16.07 14.24
CA ALA A 167 -26.08 -16.03 13.20
C ALA A 167 -26.09 -14.68 12.46
N THR A 168 -26.83 -14.64 11.37
CA THR A 168 -27.00 -13.49 10.47
C THR A 168 -28.44 -13.41 9.98
N GLY A 169 -28.88 -12.29 9.41
CA GLY A 169 -30.30 -12.02 9.11
C GLY A 169 -31.00 -11.16 10.18
N THR A 170 -32.34 -11.17 10.16
CA THR A 170 -33.26 -10.30 10.92
C THR A 170 -34.20 -11.11 11.82
N PRO A 171 -34.84 -10.50 12.84
CA PRO A 171 -35.99 -11.12 13.53
C PRO A 171 -36.98 -11.75 12.54
N GLY A 172 -37.28 -13.04 12.71
CA GLY A 172 -38.14 -13.83 11.81
C GLY A 172 -37.46 -14.48 10.60
N ALA A 173 -36.19 -14.17 10.31
CA ALA A 173 -35.40 -14.83 9.28
C ALA A 173 -33.90 -14.76 9.61
N PHE A 174 -33.35 -15.84 10.18
CA PHE A 174 -31.93 -15.95 10.52
C PHE A 174 -31.27 -17.14 9.84
N ALA A 175 -30.00 -17.02 9.47
CA ALA A 175 -29.15 -18.16 9.15
C ALA A 175 -28.09 -18.40 10.22
N CYS A 176 -27.95 -19.65 10.66
CA CYS A 176 -26.90 -20.05 11.59
C CYS A 176 -25.59 -20.31 10.84
N TYR A 177 -24.44 -19.82 11.33
CA TYR A 177 -23.17 -20.11 10.66
C TYR A 177 -22.75 -21.57 10.84
N SER A 178 -22.36 -22.25 9.75
CA SER A 178 -21.91 -23.64 9.77
C SER A 178 -20.61 -23.82 8.99
N ALA A 179 -19.78 -24.78 9.43
CA ALA A 179 -18.60 -25.21 8.69
C ALA A 179 -18.94 -25.96 7.40
N ASP A 180 -20.11 -26.62 7.31
CA ASP A 180 -20.54 -27.39 6.12
C ASP A 180 -20.93 -26.48 4.93
N ASN A 181 -21.19 -25.22 5.24
CA ASN A 181 -21.40 -24.11 4.30
C ASN A 181 -20.09 -23.48 3.80
N VAL A 182 -18.93 -24.00 4.23
CA VAL A 182 -17.60 -23.55 3.80
C VAL A 182 -16.95 -24.65 2.97
N ARG A 183 -16.76 -24.39 1.66
CA ARG A 183 -16.22 -25.39 0.72
C ARG A 183 -15.09 -24.79 -0.08
N VAL A 184 -14.17 -25.64 -0.53
CA VAL A 184 -13.19 -25.27 -1.57
C VAL A 184 -13.41 -26.21 -2.74
N SER A 185 -13.62 -25.66 -3.94
CA SER A 185 -13.72 -26.41 -5.19
C SER A 185 -13.26 -25.54 -6.35
N ASP A 186 -12.76 -26.17 -7.42
CA ASP A 186 -12.51 -25.50 -8.71
C ASP A 186 -11.53 -24.29 -8.64
N GLY A 187 -10.66 -24.25 -7.63
CA GLY A 187 -9.73 -23.12 -7.39
C GLY A 187 -10.39 -21.92 -6.71
N SER A 188 -11.48 -22.12 -5.97
CA SER A 188 -12.15 -21.06 -5.21
C SER A 188 -12.68 -21.55 -3.86
N LEU A 189 -12.60 -20.68 -2.85
CA LEU A 189 -13.39 -20.78 -1.64
C LEU A 189 -14.83 -20.40 -1.95
N ARG A 190 -15.79 -21.14 -1.40
CA ARG A 190 -17.23 -20.96 -1.58
C ARG A 190 -17.90 -20.93 -0.22
N LEU A 191 -18.50 -19.80 0.11
CA LEU A 191 -19.28 -19.60 1.32
C LEU A 191 -20.76 -19.57 0.93
N LEU A 192 -21.53 -20.53 1.45
CA LEU A 192 -22.89 -20.80 0.99
C LEU A 192 -23.93 -20.28 1.99
N LEU A 193 -25.03 -19.72 1.48
CA LEU A 193 -26.29 -19.59 2.21
C LEU A 193 -27.25 -20.64 1.65
N THR A 194 -27.75 -21.53 2.50
CA THR A 194 -28.59 -22.68 2.12
C THR A 194 -29.83 -22.76 3.00
N GLU A 195 -30.85 -23.44 2.48
CA GLU A 195 -32.08 -23.83 3.17
C GLU A 195 -32.17 -25.35 3.23
N GLY A 196 -32.73 -25.88 4.31
CA GLY A 196 -32.95 -27.30 4.55
C GLY A 196 -33.94 -27.51 5.68
N GLU A 197 -33.86 -28.65 6.37
CA GLU A 197 -34.72 -28.91 7.53
C GLU A 197 -34.44 -27.92 8.69
N PRO A 198 -35.48 -27.44 9.40
CA PRO A 198 -35.31 -26.65 10.61
C PRO A 198 -34.45 -27.35 11.66
N HIS A 199 -33.49 -26.61 12.23
CA HIS A 199 -32.58 -27.10 13.26
C HIS A 199 -32.29 -26.02 14.30
N ASP A 200 -31.86 -26.44 15.49
CA ASP A 200 -31.48 -25.53 16.57
C ASP A 200 -30.28 -24.65 16.18
N CYS A 201 -30.41 -23.34 16.39
CA CYS A 201 -29.33 -22.38 16.23
C CYS A 201 -28.92 -21.83 17.61
N PRO A 202 -27.80 -22.27 18.22
CA PRO A 202 -27.33 -21.78 19.51
C PRO A 202 -27.15 -20.27 19.62
N ALA A 203 -26.85 -19.57 18.51
CA ALA A 203 -26.82 -18.11 18.44
C ALA A 203 -28.18 -17.44 18.74
N MET A 204 -29.27 -18.18 18.56
CA MET A 204 -30.65 -17.75 18.70
C MET A 204 -31.28 -18.21 20.03
N ALA A 205 -30.50 -18.78 20.95
CA ALA A 205 -31.00 -19.39 22.19
C ALA A 205 -31.75 -18.45 23.15
N GLU A 206 -31.61 -17.12 22.99
CA GLU A 206 -32.31 -16.09 23.77
C GLU A 206 -33.56 -15.53 23.07
N HIS A 207 -33.88 -15.99 21.86
CA HIS A 207 -35.06 -15.58 21.10
C HIS A 207 -36.25 -16.53 21.31
N GLU A 208 -37.47 -16.05 21.05
CA GLU A 208 -38.71 -16.85 21.16
C GLU A 208 -38.72 -18.07 20.24
N GLU A 209 -38.08 -17.96 19.08
CA GLU A 209 -37.78 -19.08 18.18
C GLU A 209 -36.25 -19.21 18.03
N SER A 210 -35.72 -20.34 18.45
CA SER A 210 -34.29 -20.68 18.37
C SER A 210 -33.95 -21.59 17.18
N THR A 211 -34.95 -22.04 16.43
CA THR A 211 -34.80 -22.89 15.24
C THR A 211 -34.71 -22.07 13.95
N THR A 212 -34.04 -22.62 12.94
CA THR A 212 -34.05 -22.06 11.57
C THR A 212 -33.83 -23.15 10.53
N PRO A 213 -34.44 -23.06 9.33
CA PRO A 213 -34.08 -23.89 8.17
C PRO A 213 -32.80 -23.40 7.45
N TYR A 214 -32.25 -22.25 7.80
CA TYR A 214 -31.18 -21.59 7.04
C TYR A 214 -29.79 -21.72 7.69
N THR A 215 -28.78 -22.01 6.88
CA THR A 215 -27.36 -22.00 7.29
C THR A 215 -26.50 -21.14 6.38
N ALA A 216 -25.46 -20.52 6.94
CA ALA A 216 -24.57 -19.57 6.26
C ALA A 216 -23.09 -19.94 6.40
N GLY A 217 -22.27 -19.51 5.43
CA GLY A 217 -20.82 -19.74 5.40
C GLY A 217 -20.03 -18.50 5.78
N MET A 218 -19.10 -18.63 6.72
CA MET A 218 -18.14 -17.58 7.08
C MET A 218 -16.81 -18.19 7.47
N VAL A 219 -15.71 -17.55 7.06
CA VAL A 219 -14.35 -17.87 7.53
C VAL A 219 -13.63 -16.62 7.98
N SER A 220 -12.73 -16.78 8.94
CA SER A 220 -11.78 -15.74 9.32
C SER A 220 -10.40 -16.31 9.60
N THR A 221 -9.38 -15.46 9.63
CA THR A 221 -8.03 -15.83 10.07
C THR A 221 -7.87 -15.75 11.59
N TYR A 222 -8.98 -15.86 12.35
CA TYR A 222 -9.02 -15.77 13.82
C TYR A 222 -8.02 -16.74 14.47
N HIS A 223 -7.13 -16.20 15.30
CA HIS A 223 -5.99 -16.90 15.91
C HIS A 223 -4.99 -17.56 14.93
N ARG A 224 -5.14 -17.39 13.61
CA ARG A 224 -4.23 -17.90 12.57
C ARG A 224 -3.30 -16.81 12.06
N PHE A 225 -3.85 -15.79 11.42
CA PHE A 225 -3.12 -14.68 10.83
C PHE A 225 -3.75 -13.34 11.20
N SER A 226 -2.91 -12.33 11.37
CA SER A 226 -3.33 -10.94 11.45
C SER A 226 -2.19 -10.02 11.03
N GLN A 227 -2.50 -8.82 10.56
CA GLN A 227 -1.48 -7.85 10.17
C GLN A 227 -1.92 -6.42 10.47
N GLN A 228 -0.95 -5.61 10.88
CA GLN A 228 -1.06 -4.15 10.96
C GLN A 228 -0.48 -3.57 9.66
N TYR A 229 -1.23 -2.69 8.99
CA TYR A 229 -0.87 -2.01 7.73
C TYR A 229 -0.59 -2.94 6.53
N GLY A 230 -0.24 -2.33 5.39
CA GLY A 230 0.21 -3.02 4.18
C GLY A 230 -0.80 -2.92 3.04
N ARG A 231 -0.88 -3.97 2.24
CA ARG A 231 -1.91 -4.11 1.20
C ARG A 231 -2.62 -5.43 1.35
N PHE A 232 -3.94 -5.41 1.30
CA PHE A 232 -4.80 -6.58 1.26
C PHE A 232 -5.55 -6.55 -0.08
N LYS A 233 -5.73 -7.71 -0.71
CA LYS A 233 -6.44 -7.82 -1.98
C LYS A 233 -7.19 -9.15 -2.06
N ALA A 234 -8.45 -9.09 -2.47
CA ALA A 234 -9.23 -10.27 -2.83
C ALA A 234 -9.79 -10.16 -4.26
N ARG A 235 -10.20 -11.30 -4.83
CA ARG A 235 -11.09 -11.36 -6.00
C ARG A 235 -12.28 -12.24 -5.62
N ILE A 236 -13.47 -11.64 -5.64
CA ILE A 236 -14.70 -12.21 -5.07
C ILE A 236 -15.84 -12.02 -6.07
N ARG A 237 -16.71 -13.02 -6.19
CA ARG A 237 -17.97 -13.00 -6.91
C ARG A 237 -19.10 -13.30 -5.93
N SER A 238 -20.01 -12.35 -5.76
CA SER A 238 -21.28 -12.57 -5.04
C SER A 238 -22.32 -13.20 -5.97
N THR A 239 -23.32 -13.86 -5.40
CA THR A 239 -24.49 -14.39 -6.11
C THR A 239 -25.13 -13.34 -7.01
N GLU A 240 -25.51 -13.70 -8.24
CA GLU A 240 -26.31 -12.83 -9.10
C GLU A 240 -27.72 -12.70 -8.49
N ALA A 241 -28.06 -11.52 -7.97
CA ALA A 241 -29.41 -11.17 -7.53
C ALA A 241 -29.56 -9.65 -7.43
N ASP A 242 -30.72 -9.15 -7.83
CA ASP A 242 -31.23 -7.77 -7.74
C ASP A 242 -32.46 -7.65 -6.81
N VAL A 243 -32.87 -8.77 -6.19
CA VAL A 243 -33.90 -8.86 -5.16
C VAL A 243 -33.29 -8.79 -3.76
N SER A 244 -34.09 -8.42 -2.76
CA SER A 244 -33.66 -8.29 -1.37
C SER A 244 -33.17 -9.59 -0.73
N GLY A 245 -32.21 -9.50 0.21
CA GLY A 245 -31.94 -10.54 1.21
C GLY A 245 -30.53 -11.15 1.23
N LEU A 246 -29.57 -10.71 0.41
CA LEU A 246 -28.21 -11.26 0.41
C LEU A 246 -27.17 -10.17 0.69
N HIS A 247 -26.40 -10.38 1.75
CA HIS A 247 -25.25 -9.57 2.11
C HIS A 247 -23.97 -10.41 1.98
N GLU A 248 -22.93 -9.91 1.31
CA GLU A 248 -21.59 -10.51 1.34
C GLU A 248 -20.53 -9.48 1.81
N ALA A 249 -19.60 -9.91 2.66
CA ALA A 249 -18.58 -9.02 3.24
C ALA A 249 -17.14 -9.57 3.09
N PHE A 250 -16.22 -8.67 2.76
CA PHE A 250 -14.77 -8.84 2.90
C PHE A 250 -14.21 -7.68 3.73
N TYR A 251 -13.87 -7.99 4.97
CA TYR A 251 -13.56 -7.00 5.98
C TYR A 251 -12.41 -7.44 6.87
N LEU A 252 -11.87 -6.49 7.63
CA LEU A 252 -10.87 -6.73 8.66
C LEU A 252 -11.43 -6.36 10.03
N TRP A 253 -11.23 -7.26 11.00
CA TRP A 253 -11.63 -7.08 12.40
C TRP A 253 -10.39 -7.09 13.31
N PRO A 254 -10.39 -6.43 14.49
CA PRO A 254 -9.21 -6.41 15.36
C PRO A 254 -8.87 -7.80 15.90
N ASP A 255 -7.58 -8.12 15.96
CA ASP A 255 -7.10 -9.37 16.53
C ASP A 255 -7.05 -9.27 18.07
N VAL A 256 -8.01 -9.91 18.74
CA VAL A 256 -8.16 -9.98 20.21
C VAL A 256 -6.87 -10.33 20.97
N ARG A 257 -5.87 -10.93 20.31
CA ARG A 257 -4.54 -11.21 20.88
C ARG A 257 -3.64 -9.97 21.01
N HIS A 258 -4.06 -8.83 20.47
CA HIS A 258 -3.22 -7.64 20.28
C HIS A 258 -3.89 -6.31 20.65
N VAL A 259 -5.19 -6.29 20.91
CA VAL A 259 -6.00 -5.11 21.22
C VAL A 259 -6.76 -5.34 22.53
N ASP A 260 -7.11 -4.26 23.23
CA ASP A 260 -8.02 -4.34 24.38
C ASP A 260 -9.45 -4.71 23.90
N PRO A 261 -10.06 -5.80 24.40
CA PRO A 261 -11.41 -6.22 24.01
C PRO A 261 -12.46 -5.10 24.14
N SER A 262 -12.33 -4.21 25.13
CA SER A 262 -13.24 -3.08 25.33
C SER A 262 -13.19 -2.01 24.23
N THR A 263 -12.16 -2.06 23.38
CA THR A 263 -11.95 -1.11 22.27
C THR A 263 -12.10 -1.74 20.88
N MET A 264 -12.37 -3.05 20.79
CA MET A 264 -12.47 -3.77 19.51
C MET A 264 -13.60 -3.28 18.62
N GLU A 265 -14.72 -2.87 19.20
CA GLU A 265 -15.90 -2.36 18.48
C GLU A 265 -15.68 -1.01 17.76
N TYR A 266 -14.53 -0.36 18.00
CA TYR A 266 -14.15 0.93 17.40
C TYR A 266 -13.17 0.79 16.25
N GLY A 267 -12.90 -0.41 15.75
CA GLY A 267 -11.92 -0.61 14.67
C GLY A 267 -12.34 -1.67 13.67
N GLU A 268 -13.17 -1.31 12.70
CA GLU A 268 -13.54 -2.21 11.59
C GLU A 268 -13.17 -1.59 10.25
N ILE A 269 -12.68 -2.41 9.32
CA ILE A 269 -12.29 -1.98 7.96
C ILE A 269 -13.00 -2.86 6.93
N ASP A 270 -14.14 -2.38 6.46
CA ASP A 270 -14.96 -3.05 5.45
C ASP A 270 -14.42 -2.69 4.07
N ILE A 271 -13.62 -3.61 3.51
CA ILE A 271 -13.00 -3.43 2.20
C ILE A 271 -14.08 -3.58 1.10
N SER A 272 -15.14 -4.34 1.39
CA SER A 272 -16.37 -4.43 0.62
C SER A 272 -17.47 -5.08 1.43
N GLU A 273 -18.62 -4.43 1.49
CA GLU A 273 -19.94 -5.05 1.67
C GLU A 273 -20.68 -5.00 0.33
N THR A 274 -21.47 -6.04 0.00
CA THR A 274 -22.42 -6.02 -1.12
C THR A 274 -23.79 -6.44 -0.63
N TYR A 275 -24.83 -5.69 -1.00
CA TYR A 275 -26.22 -5.91 -0.62
C TYR A 275 -27.04 -6.15 -1.89
N SER A 276 -27.98 -7.09 -1.89
CA SER A 276 -28.64 -7.49 -3.15
C SER A 276 -29.70 -6.51 -3.66
N VAL A 277 -30.26 -5.65 -2.79
CA VAL A 277 -30.97 -4.42 -3.20
C VAL A 277 -30.08 -3.39 -3.92
N HIS A 278 -28.75 -3.57 -3.93
CA HIS A 278 -27.77 -2.69 -4.58
C HIS A 278 -26.85 -3.51 -5.52
N PRO A 279 -27.41 -4.15 -6.56
CA PRO A 279 -26.72 -5.21 -7.31
C PRO A 279 -25.46 -4.76 -8.07
N ASP A 280 -25.28 -3.46 -8.29
CA ASP A 280 -24.11 -2.91 -8.99
C ASP A 280 -23.01 -2.36 -8.06
N TRP A 281 -23.22 -2.34 -6.74
CA TRP A 281 -22.36 -1.60 -5.81
C TRP A 281 -21.73 -2.50 -4.75
N SER A 282 -20.44 -2.24 -4.52
CA SER A 282 -19.76 -2.52 -3.26
C SER A 282 -19.73 -1.24 -2.44
N ILE A 283 -20.07 -1.35 -1.16
CA ILE A 283 -20.01 -0.28 -0.17
C ILE A 283 -18.83 -0.60 0.75
N PRO A 284 -17.73 0.15 0.70
CA PRO A 284 -16.74 0.10 1.76
C PRO A 284 -17.18 0.99 2.92
N TYR A 285 -16.89 0.56 4.14
CA TYR A 285 -17.16 1.29 5.38
C TYR A 285 -15.92 1.25 6.30
N LEU A 286 -15.85 2.17 7.26
CA LEU A 286 -14.83 2.24 8.30
C LEU A 286 -15.54 2.61 9.62
N HIS A 287 -15.66 1.66 10.55
CA HIS A 287 -16.23 1.93 11.88
C HIS A 287 -15.13 2.31 12.87
N TYR A 288 -15.25 3.51 13.44
CA TYR A 288 -14.31 4.10 14.41
C TYR A 288 -14.97 5.26 15.19
N PRO A 289 -14.37 5.79 16.28
CA PRO A 289 -15.08 6.68 17.20
C PRO A 289 -15.65 7.95 16.53
N THR A 290 -14.93 8.54 15.57
CA THR A 290 -15.42 9.70 14.80
C THR A 290 -16.65 9.35 13.95
N GLU A 291 -16.75 8.13 13.45
CA GLU A 291 -17.93 7.71 12.70
C GLU A 291 -19.16 7.62 13.59
N ARG A 292 -19.04 7.11 14.83
CA ARG A 292 -20.13 7.12 15.81
C ARG A 292 -20.55 8.52 16.28
N GLU A 293 -19.64 9.51 16.21
CA GLU A 293 -19.91 10.90 16.58
C GLU A 293 -20.55 11.72 15.44
N TYR A 294 -20.15 11.49 14.19
CA TYR A 294 -20.54 12.33 13.03
C TYR A 294 -21.32 11.58 11.93
N GLY A 295 -21.46 10.27 12.02
CA GLY A 295 -22.13 9.43 11.03
C GLY A 295 -21.33 9.22 9.73
N PRO A 296 -22.01 8.90 8.61
CA PRO A 296 -21.37 8.63 7.33
C PRO A 296 -20.79 9.89 6.66
N ILE A 297 -19.47 9.91 6.50
CA ILE A 297 -18.66 10.89 5.79
C ILE A 297 -18.36 10.37 4.39
N THR A 298 -19.14 10.80 3.40
CA THR A 298 -19.10 10.27 2.02
C THR A 298 -18.11 10.97 1.08
N ALA A 299 -17.43 12.03 1.52
CA ALA A 299 -16.54 12.84 0.68
C ALA A 299 -15.37 13.48 1.47
N GLY A 300 -14.33 13.89 0.75
CA GLY A 300 -13.15 14.56 1.30
C GLY A 300 -11.93 13.64 1.46
N GLU A 301 -11.01 14.02 2.35
CA GLU A 301 -9.84 13.18 2.68
C GLU A 301 -10.07 12.27 3.89
N HIS A 302 -11.19 12.45 4.62
CA HIS A 302 -11.58 11.68 5.81
C HIS A 302 -12.82 10.81 5.54
N THR A 303 -13.05 10.40 4.30
CA THR A 303 -14.18 9.55 3.92
C THR A 303 -14.15 8.23 4.69
N ASN A 304 -15.26 7.87 5.34
CA ASN A 304 -15.43 6.59 6.04
C ASN A 304 -16.35 5.62 5.28
N THR A 305 -17.19 6.09 4.36
CA THR A 305 -18.00 5.23 3.48
C THR A 305 -18.16 5.80 2.07
N ALA A 306 -18.47 4.95 1.08
CA ALA A 306 -18.66 5.39 -0.31
C ALA A 306 -19.71 4.59 -1.08
N TYR A 307 -20.87 5.21 -1.34
CA TYR A 307 -21.90 4.67 -2.23
C TYR A 307 -21.52 4.83 -3.72
N GLY A 308 -21.95 3.93 -4.59
CA GLY A 308 -21.67 4.01 -6.04
C GLY A 308 -20.30 3.46 -6.47
N CYS A 309 -19.71 2.58 -5.68
CA CYS A 309 -18.47 1.89 -6.00
C CYS A 309 -18.71 0.60 -6.79
N THR A 310 -18.68 0.74 -8.11
CA THR A 310 -19.09 -0.27 -9.09
C THR A 310 -18.41 -1.63 -8.91
N ALA A 311 -19.22 -2.61 -8.52
CA ALA A 311 -18.93 -4.04 -8.50
C ALA A 311 -20.25 -4.79 -8.67
N SER A 312 -20.55 -5.24 -9.90
CA SER A 312 -21.80 -5.93 -10.18
C SER A 312 -21.78 -7.34 -9.60
N ARG A 313 -22.84 -7.69 -8.86
CA ARG A 313 -23.12 -9.04 -8.35
C ARG A 313 -23.29 -9.98 -9.55
N GLY A 314 -22.98 -11.26 -9.38
CA GLY A 314 -22.85 -12.19 -10.51
C GLY A 314 -21.53 -12.08 -11.29
N GLU A 315 -20.69 -11.06 -11.07
CA GLU A 315 -19.34 -10.95 -11.65
C GLU A 315 -18.22 -11.07 -10.61
N PHE A 316 -17.02 -11.48 -11.06
CA PHE A 316 -15.82 -11.47 -10.25
C PHE A 316 -15.18 -10.07 -10.17
N ASN A 317 -15.33 -9.44 -9.02
CA ASN A 317 -14.82 -8.12 -8.72
C ASN A 317 -13.49 -8.18 -7.95
N THR A 318 -12.67 -7.12 -8.03
CA THR A 318 -11.38 -7.05 -7.33
C THR A 318 -11.33 -5.94 -6.30
N TYR A 319 -11.09 -6.34 -5.05
CA TYR A 319 -11.12 -5.48 -3.87
C TYR A 319 -9.70 -5.27 -3.36
N ARG A 320 -9.34 -4.04 -2.98
CA ARG A 320 -7.99 -3.72 -2.52
C ARG A 320 -7.96 -2.62 -1.47
N LEU A 321 -7.44 -2.97 -0.29
CA LEU A 321 -7.04 -2.03 0.75
C LEU A 321 -5.54 -1.67 0.60
N ASP A 322 -5.21 -0.39 0.69
CA ASP A 322 -3.87 0.13 0.96
C ASP A 322 -3.90 0.88 2.29
N TRP A 323 -3.25 0.36 3.34
CA TRP A 323 -3.39 0.84 4.70
C TRP A 323 -2.03 1.14 5.36
N THR A 324 -1.99 2.27 6.06
CA THR A 324 -0.84 2.81 6.82
C THR A 324 -1.36 3.61 8.01
N ALA A 325 -0.51 3.86 9.02
CA ALA A 325 -0.85 4.56 10.26
C ALA A 325 -1.53 5.95 10.12
N SER A 326 -1.45 6.58 8.94
CA SER A 326 -2.04 7.90 8.67
C SER A 326 -2.86 7.93 7.38
N ARG A 327 -3.11 6.78 6.74
CA ARG A 327 -3.89 6.71 5.49
C ARG A 327 -4.41 5.32 5.19
N ILE A 328 -5.71 5.25 4.93
CA ILE A 328 -6.43 4.12 4.32
C ILE A 328 -6.86 4.53 2.91
N GLU A 329 -6.75 3.62 1.95
CA GLU A 329 -7.47 3.71 0.68
C GLU A 329 -8.10 2.37 0.32
N ILE A 330 -9.36 2.39 -0.09
CA ILE A 330 -10.04 1.22 -0.66
C ILE A 330 -10.25 1.44 -2.16
N ARG A 331 -10.05 0.38 -2.94
CA ARG A 331 -10.29 0.34 -4.38
C ARG A 331 -11.08 -0.90 -4.79
N VAL A 332 -12.12 -0.66 -5.57
CA VAL A 332 -12.94 -1.67 -6.23
C VAL A 332 -12.63 -1.60 -7.73
N ASN A 333 -12.30 -2.73 -8.35
CA ASN A 333 -11.92 -2.84 -9.78
C ASN A 333 -10.83 -1.85 -10.23
N GLY A 334 -9.97 -1.46 -9.29
CA GLY A 334 -8.88 -0.49 -9.51
C GLY A 334 -9.30 0.98 -9.45
N ARG A 335 -10.60 1.31 -9.42
CA ARG A 335 -11.14 2.65 -9.15
C ARG A 335 -10.89 3.01 -7.69
N LEU A 336 -10.55 4.27 -7.40
CA LEU A 336 -10.47 4.75 -6.02
C LEU A 336 -11.90 4.98 -5.51
N CYS A 337 -12.21 4.37 -4.35
CA CYS A 337 -13.53 4.44 -3.71
C CYS A 337 -13.49 5.32 -2.48
N LEU A 338 -12.64 4.94 -1.52
CA LEU A 338 -12.52 5.61 -0.23
C LEU A 338 -11.07 6.05 -0.02
N THR A 339 -10.87 7.26 0.51
CA THR A 339 -9.61 7.70 1.11
C THR A 339 -9.91 8.27 2.49
N ASN A 340 -9.25 7.72 3.50
CA ASN A 340 -9.29 8.25 4.85
C ASN A 340 -7.88 8.62 5.32
N THR A 341 -7.68 9.85 5.79
CA THR A 341 -6.43 10.39 6.33
C THR A 341 -6.57 10.88 7.78
N SER A 342 -7.63 10.50 8.50
CA SER A 342 -7.79 10.86 9.92
C SER A 342 -6.58 10.40 10.75
N GLY A 343 -6.04 9.24 10.39
CA GLY A 343 -4.99 8.58 11.14
C GLY A 343 -5.48 8.11 12.51
N ASP A 344 -6.77 7.81 12.64
CA ASP A 344 -7.41 7.40 13.89
C ASP A 344 -6.62 6.29 14.62
N PRO A 345 -6.48 6.33 15.96
CA PRO A 345 -5.83 5.29 16.73
C PRO A 345 -6.38 3.88 16.52
N ALA A 346 -7.68 3.69 16.28
CA ALA A 346 -8.27 2.37 16.09
C ALA A 346 -7.62 1.59 14.93
N PHE A 347 -7.31 2.29 13.83
CA PHE A 347 -6.64 1.73 12.66
C PHE A 347 -5.13 1.59 12.83
N ARG A 348 -4.64 1.45 14.07
CA ARG A 348 -3.23 1.22 14.39
C ARG A 348 -2.97 -0.14 15.02
N GLU A 349 -3.97 -1.03 15.11
CA GLU A 349 -3.81 -2.38 15.65
C GLU A 349 -3.52 -3.45 14.59
N ARG A 350 -3.34 -4.72 15.01
CA ARG A 350 -3.31 -5.88 14.11
C ARG A 350 -4.72 -6.38 13.87
N TYR A 351 -5.07 -6.62 12.61
CA TYR A 351 -6.40 -7.07 12.23
C TYR A 351 -6.34 -8.45 11.57
N ILE A 352 -7.33 -9.29 11.86
CA ILE A 352 -7.62 -10.54 11.14
C ILE A 352 -8.33 -10.23 9.82
N VAL A 353 -8.34 -11.18 8.89
CA VAL A 353 -9.17 -11.12 7.68
C VAL A 353 -10.43 -11.96 7.90
N SER A 354 -11.58 -11.45 7.47
CA SER A 354 -12.85 -12.17 7.49
C SER A 354 -13.54 -12.12 6.12
N LEU A 355 -14.23 -13.21 5.78
CA LEU A 355 -15.03 -13.40 4.57
C LEU A 355 -16.36 -14.02 4.97
N THR A 356 -17.46 -13.42 4.52
CA THR A 356 -18.80 -13.77 5.02
C THR A 356 -19.81 -13.78 3.87
N GLN A 357 -20.50 -14.92 3.68
CA GLN A 357 -21.82 -14.93 3.06
C GLN A 357 -22.85 -14.78 4.18
N ALA A 358 -23.56 -13.67 4.19
CA ALA A 358 -24.58 -13.33 5.17
C ALA A 358 -25.98 -13.39 4.54
N MET A 359 -26.98 -13.47 5.42
CA MET A 359 -28.37 -13.12 5.13
C MET A 359 -28.53 -11.62 5.34
N GLY A 360 -29.24 -10.94 4.44
CA GLY A 360 -29.41 -9.50 4.46
C GLY A 360 -30.19 -8.99 5.68
N ARG A 361 -30.08 -7.68 5.95
CA ARG A 361 -30.63 -7.03 7.16
C ARG A 361 -31.34 -5.73 6.86
N GLU A 362 -32.30 -5.38 7.73
CA GLU A 362 -32.99 -4.08 7.79
C GLU A 362 -33.61 -3.62 6.47
N ASN A 363 -32.85 -2.90 5.63
CA ASN A 363 -33.26 -2.38 4.33
C ASN A 363 -32.99 -3.37 3.17
N ASP A 364 -32.35 -4.50 3.46
CA ASP A 364 -32.12 -5.65 2.58
C ASP A 364 -32.65 -6.95 3.25
N PRO A 365 -33.90 -7.01 3.75
CA PRO A 365 -34.40 -8.16 4.49
C PRO A 365 -34.52 -9.42 3.62
N PHE A 366 -34.42 -10.59 4.23
CA PHE A 366 -34.64 -11.86 3.54
C PHE A 366 -36.10 -12.05 3.13
N THR A 367 -36.35 -12.60 1.94
CA THR A 367 -37.69 -12.83 1.40
C THR A 367 -37.83 -14.22 0.77
N ALA A 368 -39.06 -14.59 0.41
CA ALA A 368 -39.33 -15.79 -0.36
C ALA A 368 -38.60 -15.78 -1.73
N ASP A 369 -38.41 -14.61 -2.33
CA ASP A 369 -37.76 -14.44 -3.64
C ASP A 369 -36.22 -14.46 -3.57
N THR A 370 -35.62 -14.33 -2.38
CA THR A 370 -34.15 -14.33 -2.23
C THR A 370 -33.55 -15.64 -2.75
N PRO A 371 -32.54 -15.62 -3.65
CA PRO A 371 -31.96 -16.85 -4.19
C PRO A 371 -31.37 -17.78 -3.13
N ARG A 372 -31.75 -19.06 -3.21
CA ARG A 372 -31.26 -20.15 -2.38
C ARG A 372 -30.95 -21.36 -3.27
N PRO A 373 -29.74 -21.95 -3.22
CA PRO A 373 -28.58 -21.49 -2.47
C PRO A 373 -27.96 -20.22 -3.05
N ALA A 374 -27.42 -19.36 -2.19
CA ALA A 374 -26.54 -18.26 -2.55
C ALA A 374 -25.07 -18.63 -2.24
N CYS A 375 -24.12 -18.03 -2.96
CA CYS A 375 -22.69 -18.33 -2.86
C CYS A 375 -21.81 -17.09 -3.04
N MET A 376 -20.98 -16.81 -2.04
CA MET A 376 -19.82 -15.92 -2.16
C MET A 376 -18.62 -16.77 -2.59
N GLU A 377 -18.15 -16.57 -3.81
CA GLU A 377 -17.02 -17.29 -4.41
C GLU A 377 -15.75 -16.42 -4.38
N VAL A 378 -14.65 -16.94 -3.84
CA VAL A 378 -13.39 -16.21 -3.63
C VAL A 378 -12.25 -16.94 -4.32
N ASP A 379 -11.66 -16.29 -5.33
CA ASP A 379 -10.56 -16.82 -6.17
C ASP A 379 -9.19 -16.66 -5.49
N TYR A 380 -8.99 -15.58 -4.72
CA TYR A 380 -7.83 -15.50 -3.81
C TYR A 380 -8.02 -14.43 -2.73
N VAL A 381 -7.23 -14.57 -1.67
CA VAL A 381 -6.89 -13.51 -0.72
C VAL A 381 -5.37 -13.38 -0.65
N ARG A 382 -4.83 -12.18 -0.87
CA ARG A 382 -3.38 -11.91 -0.90
C ARG A 382 -3.03 -10.65 -0.11
N VAL A 383 -2.02 -10.76 0.76
CA VAL A 383 -1.58 -9.69 1.68
C VAL A 383 -0.07 -9.46 1.58
N TRP A 384 0.34 -8.20 1.58
CA TRP A 384 1.76 -7.81 1.53
C TRP A 384 2.12 -6.73 2.56
N ARG A 385 3.40 -6.69 3.00
CA ARG A 385 3.99 -5.69 3.91
C ARG A 385 5.39 -5.17 3.53
#